data_AF-A0A7J8HUL1-F1
#
_entry.id   AF-A0A7J8HUL1-F1
#
_cell.length_a   1.000
_cell.length_b   1.000
_cell.length_c   1.000
_cell.angle_alpha   90.00
_cell.angle_beta   90.00
_cell.angle_gamma   90.00
#
_symmetry.space_group_name_H-M   'P 1'
#
loop_
_entity.id
_entity.type
_entity.pdbx_description
1 polymer ?
#
loop_
_entity_poly.entity_id
_entity_poly.type
_entity_poly.pdbx_seq_one_letter_code
_entity_poly.pdbx_strand_id
1 'polypeptide(L)'
;MSANSSTVGQLLWQGPVCTGWKQDLEGAVYHLANCFLLLGFMGGSGMYGCFYLFGFLGTGYLCCVLWGWFNACGLDIVLWSFLLATACLLQLAHLVYRLREDTLPEEFDLLYKTLCLPLQVPLQAYKEIVRCCEEQVLTLATDQTYAVEGETPINRLSLLLSGRVRVSQDGQFLHYIFPYQFMDSPEWESLQPSEEGVFQVTLTAETACSYISWPRKSLYLLLDKERYISRLFTALLGYDISEKLYTLNDKLFAKFGLRFDIRLPSLYHVLGPAASDAGLEFEKEDEEVHEPAVSLPRSTSTSVQQTPPCSPPPAATNPPVPSSWARMSRPDSGILASRTPLQSYSQVTSTGRAPLAPIHTPEL
;
A
#
# COMPACT_ATOMS: atom_id res chain seq x y z
N MET A 1 -36.23 -53.85 -42.72
CA MET A 1 -36.08 -52.90 -41.59
C MET A 1 -34.73 -52.20 -41.76
N SER A 2 -34.68 -50.88 -41.52
CA SER A 2 -33.51 -50.01 -41.19
C SER A 2 -32.09 -50.32 -41.71
N ALA A 3 -31.23 -49.34 -42.01
CA ALA A 3 -31.37 -47.92 -42.36
C ALA A 3 -29.94 -47.38 -42.67
N ASN A 4 -29.78 -46.67 -43.78
CA ASN A 4 -28.86 -45.53 -43.98
C ASN A 4 -27.53 -45.52 -43.17
N SER A 5 -26.58 -46.40 -43.48
CA SER A 5 -25.26 -46.44 -42.82
C SER A 5 -24.07 -46.56 -43.78
N SER A 6 -23.98 -45.70 -44.80
CA SER A 6 -22.79 -45.63 -45.68
C SER A 6 -22.47 -44.26 -46.29
N THR A 7 -23.47 -43.42 -46.58
CA THR A 7 -23.26 -42.14 -47.30
C THR A 7 -22.49 -41.10 -46.49
N VAL A 8 -22.68 -41.01 -45.18
CA VAL A 8 -21.92 -40.06 -44.32
C VAL A 8 -20.45 -40.46 -44.19
N GLY A 9 -20.16 -41.76 -44.10
CA GLY A 9 -18.78 -42.27 -44.06
C GLY A 9 -18.04 -42.07 -45.39
N GLN A 10 -18.73 -42.22 -46.52
CA GLN A 10 -18.15 -41.95 -47.84
C GLN A 10 -17.90 -40.45 -48.08
N LEU A 11 -18.74 -39.56 -47.55
CA LEU A 11 -18.55 -38.11 -47.71
C LEU A 11 -17.34 -37.59 -46.93
N LEU A 12 -17.04 -38.16 -45.76
CA LEU A 12 -15.85 -37.81 -44.97
C LEU A 12 -14.53 -38.32 -45.58
N TRP A 13 -14.57 -39.36 -46.42
CA TRP A 13 -13.40 -39.94 -47.08
C TRP A 13 -13.17 -39.46 -48.52
N GLN A 14 -14.09 -38.67 -49.10
CA GLN A 14 -13.90 -37.98 -50.38
C GLN A 14 -13.26 -36.59 -50.22
N GLY A 15 -12.26 -36.47 -49.35
CA GLY A 15 -11.28 -35.38 -49.47
C GLY A 15 -10.56 -35.46 -50.82
N PRO A 16 -10.07 -34.34 -51.38
CA PRO A 16 -9.30 -34.37 -52.62
C PRO A 16 -8.10 -35.29 -52.44
N VAL A 17 -8.06 -36.38 -53.22
CA VAL A 17 -6.95 -37.33 -53.17
C VAL A 17 -5.73 -36.64 -53.76
N CYS A 18 -4.71 -36.36 -52.94
CA CYS A 18 -3.46 -35.78 -53.41
C CYS A 18 -2.74 -36.79 -54.33
N THR A 19 -2.88 -36.60 -55.64
CA THR A 19 -2.39 -37.52 -56.69
C THR A 19 -0.89 -37.46 -56.95
N GLY A 20 -0.16 -36.60 -56.23
CA GLY A 20 1.30 -36.51 -56.27
C GLY A 20 1.83 -35.27 -55.55
N TRP A 21 3.15 -35.19 -55.40
CA TRP A 21 3.82 -33.96 -55.00
C TRP A 21 3.69 -32.91 -56.11
N LYS A 22 3.29 -31.69 -55.75
CA LYS A 22 3.16 -30.59 -56.70
C LYS A 22 4.55 -30.09 -57.10
N GLN A 23 4.79 -29.86 -58.39
CA GLN A 23 6.07 -29.34 -58.90
C GLN A 23 6.15 -27.80 -58.89
N ASP A 24 5.06 -27.11 -58.57
CA ASP A 24 5.03 -25.66 -58.46
C ASP A 24 5.80 -25.18 -57.23
N LEU A 25 6.37 -23.96 -57.28
CA LEU A 25 6.93 -23.32 -56.10
C LEU A 25 5.85 -23.10 -55.02
N GLU A 26 6.26 -23.24 -53.77
CA GLU A 26 5.35 -23.06 -52.63
C GLU A 26 4.81 -21.63 -52.52
N GLY A 27 3.55 -21.52 -52.13
CA GLY A 27 2.85 -20.23 -52.06
C GLY A 27 3.41 -19.29 -50.98
N ALA A 28 3.20 -17.99 -51.13
CA ALA A 28 3.70 -16.97 -50.19
C ALA A 28 3.36 -17.24 -48.72
N VAL A 29 2.23 -17.88 -48.42
CA VAL A 29 1.82 -18.29 -47.06
C VAL A 29 2.80 -19.28 -46.43
N TYR A 30 3.37 -20.20 -47.21
CA TYR A 30 4.39 -21.15 -46.75
C TYR A 30 5.67 -20.43 -46.35
N HIS A 31 6.16 -19.52 -47.21
CA HIS A 31 7.36 -18.73 -46.90
C HIS A 31 7.14 -17.82 -45.68
N LEU A 32 5.97 -17.19 -45.57
CA LEU A 32 5.60 -16.37 -44.41
C LEU A 32 5.55 -17.20 -43.11
N ALA A 33 5.00 -18.42 -43.16
CA ALA A 33 4.99 -19.35 -42.02
C ALA A 33 6.42 -19.66 -41.56
N ASN A 34 7.31 -20.01 -42.48
CA ASN A 34 8.72 -20.29 -42.19
C ASN A 34 9.46 -19.05 -41.62
N CYS A 35 9.17 -17.84 -42.11
CA CYS A 35 9.70 -16.60 -41.52
C CYS A 35 9.24 -16.41 -40.07
N PHE A 36 7.96 -16.63 -39.76
CA PHE A 36 7.48 -16.54 -38.37
C PHE A 36 8.01 -17.64 -37.46
N LEU A 37 8.17 -18.87 -37.95
CA LEU A 37 8.81 -19.95 -37.20
C LEU A 37 10.28 -19.62 -36.89
N LEU A 38 11.04 -19.13 -37.88
CA LEU A 38 12.42 -18.67 -37.69
C LEU A 38 12.49 -17.55 -36.64
N LEU A 39 11.63 -16.54 -36.74
CA LEU A 39 11.55 -15.46 -35.76
C LEU A 39 11.21 -16.00 -34.36
N GLY A 40 10.27 -16.92 -34.23
CA GLY A 40 9.92 -17.54 -32.94
C GLY A 40 11.09 -18.25 -32.26
N PHE A 41 11.91 -18.98 -33.04
CA PHE A 41 13.13 -19.62 -32.52
C PHE A 41 14.28 -18.64 -32.20
N MET A 42 14.20 -17.38 -32.64
CA MET A 42 15.13 -16.31 -32.22
C MET A 42 14.73 -15.65 -30.89
N GLY A 43 13.73 -16.17 -30.18
CA GLY A 43 13.32 -15.69 -28.86
C GLY A 43 14.43 -15.77 -27.80
N GLY A 44 14.59 -14.68 -27.04
CA GLY A 44 15.52 -14.64 -25.90
C GLY A 44 15.03 -15.40 -24.68
N SER A 45 15.83 -15.38 -23.60
CA SER A 45 15.47 -16.00 -22.32
C SER A 45 14.59 -15.09 -21.45
N GLY A 46 13.87 -15.70 -20.51
CA GLY A 46 12.99 -15.01 -19.55
C GLY A 46 11.54 -14.85 -20.02
N MET A 47 10.70 -14.28 -19.16
CA MET A 47 9.24 -14.25 -19.35
C MET A 47 8.81 -13.54 -20.65
N TYR A 48 9.38 -12.37 -20.94
CA TYR A 48 9.12 -11.66 -22.21
C TYR A 48 9.63 -12.44 -23.44
N GLY A 49 10.72 -13.19 -23.30
CA GLY A 49 11.22 -14.10 -24.33
C GLY A 49 10.26 -15.25 -24.62
N CYS A 50 9.63 -15.82 -23.59
CA CYS A 50 8.58 -16.83 -23.76
C CYS A 50 7.32 -16.27 -24.44
N PHE A 51 6.88 -15.05 -24.12
CA PHE A 51 5.77 -14.39 -24.83
C PHE A 51 6.09 -14.21 -26.32
N TYR A 52 7.30 -13.72 -26.63
CA TYR A 52 7.78 -13.56 -28.00
C TYR A 52 7.81 -14.91 -28.73
N LEU A 53 8.40 -15.94 -28.13
CA LEU A 53 8.52 -17.28 -28.72
C LEU A 53 7.14 -17.88 -29.02
N PHE A 54 6.24 -18.00 -28.04
CA PHE A 54 4.93 -18.64 -28.27
C PHE A 54 4.02 -17.79 -29.16
N GLY A 55 4.15 -16.47 -29.16
CA GLY A 55 3.43 -15.58 -30.07
C GLY A 55 3.83 -15.85 -31.53
N PHE A 56 5.12 -15.72 -31.87
CA PHE A 56 5.60 -15.93 -33.24
C PHE A 56 5.46 -17.37 -33.70
N LEU A 57 5.76 -18.35 -32.85
CA LEU A 57 5.65 -19.77 -33.19
C LEU A 57 4.18 -20.18 -33.42
N GLY A 58 3.25 -19.69 -32.57
CA GLY A 58 1.82 -19.86 -32.75
C GLY A 58 1.30 -19.25 -34.05
N THR A 59 1.71 -18.02 -34.39
CA THR A 59 1.38 -17.39 -35.68
C THR A 59 1.96 -18.17 -36.87
N GLY A 60 3.20 -18.65 -36.77
CA GLY A 60 3.82 -19.50 -37.80
C GLY A 60 3.04 -20.79 -38.05
N TYR A 61 2.65 -21.52 -36.99
CA TYR A 61 1.83 -22.73 -37.12
C TYR A 61 0.42 -22.45 -37.65
N LEU A 62 -0.20 -21.32 -37.31
CA LEU A 62 -1.47 -20.90 -37.93
C LEU A 62 -1.32 -20.67 -39.44
N CYS A 63 -0.22 -20.06 -39.89
CA CYS A 63 0.08 -19.96 -41.32
C CYS A 63 0.32 -21.33 -41.97
N CYS A 64 0.96 -22.28 -41.29
CA CYS A 64 1.08 -23.67 -41.76
C CYS A 64 -0.28 -24.38 -41.89
N VAL A 65 -1.20 -24.19 -40.93
CA VAL A 65 -2.58 -24.72 -41.01
C VAL A 65 -3.29 -24.15 -42.23
N LEU A 66 -3.21 -22.83 -42.48
CA LEU A 66 -3.82 -22.20 -43.64
C LEU A 66 -3.23 -22.71 -44.96
N TRP A 67 -1.90 -22.83 -45.07
CA TRP A 67 -1.26 -23.38 -46.27
C TRP A 67 -1.63 -24.86 -46.50
N GLY A 68 -1.67 -25.69 -45.45
CA GLY A 68 -2.11 -27.08 -45.54
C GLY A 68 -3.61 -27.23 -45.85
N TRP A 69 -4.45 -26.27 -45.44
CA TRP A 69 -5.88 -26.31 -45.77
C TRP A 69 -6.16 -25.95 -47.23
N PHE A 70 -5.44 -24.94 -47.77
CA PHE A 70 -5.73 -24.40 -49.11
C PHE A 70 -4.85 -24.96 -50.24
N ASN A 71 -3.59 -25.33 -49.97
CA ASN A 71 -2.61 -25.62 -51.03
C ASN A 71 -2.06 -27.05 -51.01
N ALA A 72 -1.69 -27.57 -49.83
CA ALA A 72 -1.09 -28.90 -49.70
C ALA A 72 -2.10 -29.86 -49.06
N CYS A 73 -2.79 -30.70 -49.85
CA CYS A 73 -3.90 -31.54 -49.38
C CYS A 73 -3.51 -32.76 -48.52
N GLY A 74 -2.67 -32.53 -47.51
CA GLY A 74 -2.29 -33.48 -46.46
C GLY A 74 -2.96 -33.13 -45.14
N LEU A 75 -3.99 -33.90 -44.77
CA LEU A 75 -4.69 -33.76 -43.48
C LEU A 75 -3.74 -33.88 -42.29
N ASP A 76 -2.69 -34.71 -42.40
CA ASP A 76 -1.65 -34.88 -41.38
C ASP A 76 -0.89 -33.57 -41.09
N ILE A 77 -0.48 -32.83 -42.14
CA ILE A 77 0.20 -31.53 -42.02
C ILE A 77 -0.68 -30.52 -41.30
N VAL A 78 -1.96 -30.47 -41.66
CA VAL A 78 -2.96 -29.60 -41.03
C VAL A 78 -3.15 -29.97 -39.56
N LEU A 79 -3.28 -31.27 -39.26
CA LEU A 79 -3.51 -31.77 -37.91
C LEU A 79 -2.33 -31.47 -36.97
N TRP A 80 -1.10 -31.77 -37.37
CA TRP A 80 0.08 -31.47 -36.56
C TRP A 80 0.29 -29.97 -36.37
N SER A 81 0.11 -29.17 -37.43
CA SER A 81 0.22 -27.71 -37.34
C SER A 81 -0.84 -27.12 -36.42
N PHE A 82 -2.07 -27.65 -36.44
CA PHE A 82 -3.16 -27.21 -35.57
C PHE A 82 -2.91 -27.57 -34.10
N LEU A 83 -2.42 -28.78 -33.82
CA LEU A 83 -2.05 -29.19 -32.46
C LEU A 83 -0.92 -28.31 -31.90
N LEU A 84 0.10 -28.01 -32.70
CA LEU A 84 1.22 -27.14 -32.31
C LEU A 84 0.79 -25.68 -32.11
N ALA A 85 -0.07 -25.14 -32.98
CA ALA A 85 -0.68 -23.82 -32.81
C ALA A 85 -1.50 -23.75 -31.50
N THR A 86 -2.31 -24.78 -31.24
CA THR A 86 -3.12 -24.87 -30.01
C THR A 86 -2.25 -24.97 -28.76
N ALA A 87 -1.16 -25.75 -28.79
CA ALA A 87 -0.20 -25.83 -27.70
C ALA A 87 0.47 -24.46 -27.42
N CYS A 88 0.89 -23.74 -28.47
CA CYS A 88 1.44 -22.39 -28.33
C CYS A 88 0.42 -21.41 -27.74
N LEU A 89 -0.85 -21.46 -28.17
CA LEU A 89 -1.92 -20.63 -27.63
C LEU A 89 -2.21 -20.93 -26.15
N LEU A 90 -2.22 -22.21 -25.75
CA LEU A 90 -2.39 -22.62 -24.35
C LEU A 90 -1.20 -22.17 -23.48
N GLN A 91 0.03 -22.29 -23.98
CA GLN A 91 1.22 -21.82 -23.29
C GLN A 91 1.22 -20.30 -23.15
N LEU A 92 0.84 -19.57 -24.21
CA LEU A 92 0.69 -18.12 -24.18
C LEU A 92 -0.40 -17.68 -23.18
N ALA A 93 -1.55 -18.34 -23.18
CA ALA A 93 -2.65 -18.07 -22.24
C ALA A 93 -2.25 -18.34 -20.78
N HIS A 94 -1.54 -19.45 -20.51
CA HIS A 94 -0.98 -19.74 -19.19
C HIS A 94 0.04 -18.67 -18.77
N LEU A 95 0.87 -18.17 -19.70
CA LEU A 95 1.82 -17.11 -19.42
C LEU A 95 1.15 -15.76 -19.14
N VAL A 96 0.08 -15.41 -19.87
CA VAL A 96 -0.77 -14.24 -19.58
C VAL A 96 -1.42 -14.39 -18.19
N TYR A 97 -1.93 -15.57 -17.85
CA TYR A 97 -2.53 -15.86 -16.54
C TYR A 97 -1.52 -15.64 -15.42
N ARG A 98 -0.32 -16.22 -15.53
CA ARG A 98 0.79 -16.03 -14.57
C ARG A 98 1.21 -14.57 -14.46
N LEU A 99 1.34 -13.84 -15.58
CA LEU A 99 1.66 -12.41 -15.57
C LEU A 99 0.56 -11.60 -14.87
N ARG A 100 -0.72 -11.91 -15.09
CA ARG A 100 -1.85 -11.27 -14.41
C ARG A 100 -1.82 -11.54 -12.90
N GLU A 101 -1.55 -12.78 -12.49
CA GLU A 101 -1.39 -13.17 -11.07
C GLU A 101 -0.20 -12.45 -10.40
N ASP A 102 0.89 -12.22 -11.14
CA ASP A 102 2.07 -11.51 -10.64
C ASP A 102 1.99 -9.97 -10.72
N THR A 103 1.00 -9.41 -11.44
CA THR A 103 0.80 -7.95 -11.60
C THR A 103 -0.04 -7.40 -10.45
N LEU A 104 0.64 -6.80 -9.46
CA LEU A 104 -0.01 -6.02 -8.41
C LEU A 104 -0.87 -4.89 -9.02
N PRO A 105 -2.10 -4.64 -8.53
CA PRO A 105 -2.90 -3.50 -8.97
C PRO A 105 -2.16 -2.17 -8.75
N GLU A 106 -2.44 -1.17 -9.60
CA GLU A 106 -1.69 0.10 -9.69
C GLU A 106 -1.59 0.84 -8.34
N GLU A 107 -2.67 0.83 -7.55
CA GLU A 107 -2.73 1.38 -6.19
C GLU A 107 -1.70 0.74 -5.23
N PHE A 108 -1.50 -0.59 -5.33
CA PHE A 108 -0.50 -1.31 -4.53
C PHE A 108 0.93 -1.08 -5.03
N ASP A 109 1.14 -0.97 -6.35
CA ASP A 109 2.46 -0.59 -6.89
C ASP A 109 2.86 0.85 -6.46
N LEU A 110 1.91 1.79 -6.46
CA LEU A 110 2.11 3.15 -5.98
C LEU A 110 2.37 3.20 -4.46
N LEU A 111 1.62 2.43 -3.67
CA LEU A 111 1.86 2.24 -2.23
C LEU A 111 3.25 1.66 -1.96
N TYR A 112 3.66 0.62 -2.71
CA TYR A 112 4.98 0.01 -2.59
C TYR A 112 6.08 1.03 -2.88
N LYS A 113 5.98 1.79 -3.97
CA LYS A 113 6.95 2.84 -4.34
C LYS A 113 7.03 3.97 -3.30
N THR A 114 5.94 4.27 -2.61
CA THR A 114 5.83 5.45 -1.72
C THR A 114 6.20 5.14 -0.27
N LEU A 115 5.84 3.97 0.27
CA LEU A 115 6.17 3.57 1.65
C LEU A 115 7.25 2.48 1.69
N CYS A 116 7.10 1.40 0.94
CA CYS A 116 7.91 0.20 1.11
C CYS A 116 9.30 0.31 0.47
N LEU A 117 9.41 0.97 -0.69
CA LEU A 117 10.65 1.11 -1.45
C LEU A 117 11.69 2.00 -0.73
N PRO A 118 11.35 3.17 -0.12
CA PRO A 118 12.29 3.94 0.70
C PRO A 118 12.79 3.17 1.93
N LEU A 119 11.95 2.29 2.48
CA LEU A 119 12.26 1.39 3.60
C LEU A 119 12.98 0.10 3.16
N GLN A 120 13.32 -0.04 1.87
CA GLN A 120 14.00 -1.21 1.27
C GLN A 120 13.28 -2.54 1.55
N VAL A 121 11.96 -2.52 1.62
CA VAL A 121 11.13 -3.70 1.91
C VAL A 121 11.20 -4.71 0.75
N PRO A 122 11.57 -5.98 0.99
CA PRO A 122 11.57 -6.99 -0.05
C PRO A 122 10.17 -7.21 -0.63
N LEU A 123 10.06 -7.26 -1.96
CA LEU A 123 8.79 -7.43 -2.67
C LEU A 123 8.00 -8.68 -2.22
N GLN A 124 8.69 -9.75 -1.80
CA GLN A 124 8.04 -10.96 -1.27
C GLN A 124 7.31 -10.70 0.06
N ALA A 125 7.93 -9.92 0.96
CA ALA A 125 7.28 -9.52 2.21
C ALA A 125 6.08 -8.60 1.92
N TYR A 126 6.21 -7.71 0.94
CA TYR A 126 5.11 -6.87 0.49
C TYR A 126 3.93 -7.68 -0.09
N LYS A 127 4.20 -8.70 -0.92
CA LYS A 127 3.15 -9.60 -1.44
C LYS A 127 2.35 -10.28 -0.32
N GLU A 128 3.00 -10.76 0.74
CA GLU A 128 2.30 -11.34 1.90
C GLU A 128 1.44 -10.29 2.65
N ILE A 129 1.89 -9.03 2.74
CA ILE A 129 1.10 -7.93 3.32
C ILE A 129 -0.14 -7.61 2.46
N VAL A 130 0.01 -7.54 1.14
CA VAL A 130 -1.11 -7.25 0.21
C VAL A 130 -2.13 -8.39 0.19
N ARG A 131 -1.65 -9.64 0.23
CA ARG A 131 -2.50 -10.82 0.37
C ARG A 131 -3.30 -10.83 1.68
N CYS A 132 -2.75 -10.25 2.75
CA CYS A 132 -3.42 -10.14 4.05
C CYS A 132 -4.54 -9.10 4.09
N CYS A 133 -4.55 -8.10 3.20
CA CYS A 133 -5.70 -7.21 2.97
C CYS A 133 -6.58 -7.65 1.77
N GLU A 134 -6.60 -8.96 1.49
CA GLU A 134 -7.46 -9.59 0.46
C GLU A 134 -7.28 -8.99 -0.95
N GLU A 135 -6.14 -8.34 -1.21
CA GLU A 135 -5.81 -7.63 -2.46
C GLU A 135 -6.87 -6.58 -2.88
N GLN A 136 -7.69 -6.12 -1.92
CA GLN A 136 -8.84 -5.25 -2.16
C GLN A 136 -8.57 -3.80 -1.73
N VAL A 137 -8.86 -2.86 -2.63
CA VAL A 137 -8.96 -1.42 -2.31
C VAL A 137 -10.44 -1.11 -2.05
N LEU A 138 -10.70 -0.54 -0.88
CA LEU A 138 -12.02 -0.09 -0.44
C LEU A 138 -12.19 1.39 -0.76
N THR A 139 -13.43 1.81 -1.00
CA THR A 139 -13.79 3.21 -1.27
C THR A 139 -14.69 3.76 -0.17
N LEU A 140 -14.55 5.06 0.09
CA LEU A 140 -15.34 5.79 1.07
C LEU A 140 -15.81 7.09 0.39
N ALA A 141 -17.12 7.30 0.32
CA ALA A 141 -17.70 8.47 -0.33
C ALA A 141 -17.52 9.74 0.54
N THR A 142 -17.58 10.92 -0.06
CA THR A 142 -17.63 12.19 0.67
C THR A 142 -18.75 12.17 1.72
N ASP A 143 -18.46 12.69 2.91
CA ASP A 143 -19.31 12.71 4.11
C ASP A 143 -19.69 11.33 4.69
N GLN A 144 -19.17 10.22 4.14
CA GLN A 144 -19.35 8.89 4.70
C GLN A 144 -18.43 8.67 5.91
N THR A 145 -18.97 8.09 6.99
CA THR A 145 -18.19 7.68 8.16
C THR A 145 -17.48 6.35 7.94
N TYR A 146 -16.19 6.30 8.22
CA TYR A 146 -15.42 5.05 8.33
C TYR A 146 -15.67 4.37 9.68
N ALA A 147 -15.67 5.17 10.74
CA ALA A 147 -15.95 4.75 12.10
C ALA A 147 -16.73 5.85 12.83
N VAL A 148 -17.60 5.43 13.74
CA VAL A 148 -18.39 6.27 14.65
C VAL A 148 -17.95 5.99 16.08
N GLU A 149 -17.72 7.07 16.82
CA GLU A 149 -17.33 7.07 18.22
C GLU A 149 -18.32 6.28 19.09
N GLY A 150 -17.82 5.40 19.96
CA GLY A 150 -18.61 4.55 20.85
C GLY A 150 -19.34 3.37 20.17
N GLU A 151 -19.54 3.41 18.85
CA GLU A 151 -20.32 2.40 18.11
C GLU A 151 -19.47 1.41 17.32
N THR A 152 -18.44 1.89 16.62
CA THR A 152 -17.68 1.04 15.68
C THR A 152 -16.65 0.19 16.44
N PRO A 153 -16.60 -1.14 16.24
CA PRO A 153 -15.63 -2.01 16.90
C PRO A 153 -14.25 -1.97 16.21
N ILE A 154 -13.18 -1.99 17.00
CA ILE A 154 -11.79 -1.98 16.54
C ILE A 154 -11.38 -3.40 16.10
N ASN A 155 -11.79 -3.78 14.88
CA ASN A 155 -11.61 -5.12 14.33
C ASN A 155 -10.68 -5.20 13.10
N ARG A 156 -10.03 -4.10 12.75
CA ARG A 156 -9.15 -3.95 11.59
C ARG A 156 -8.07 -2.91 11.84
N LEU A 157 -7.11 -2.83 10.93
CA LEU A 157 -6.17 -1.72 10.75
C LEU A 157 -6.29 -1.26 9.29
N SER A 158 -6.39 0.04 9.04
CA SER A 158 -6.57 0.61 7.71
C SER A 158 -5.56 1.71 7.38
N LEU A 159 -5.14 1.75 6.12
CA LEU A 159 -4.24 2.77 5.57
C LEU A 159 -4.95 3.52 4.44
N LEU A 160 -5.00 4.85 4.54
CA LEU A 160 -5.56 5.70 3.50
C LEU A 160 -4.63 5.71 2.27
N LEU A 161 -5.17 5.55 1.06
CA LEU A 161 -4.40 5.61 -0.20
C LEU A 161 -4.62 6.93 -0.93
N SER A 162 -5.85 7.45 -0.93
CA SER A 162 -6.20 8.73 -1.54
C SER A 162 -7.32 9.44 -0.78
N GLY A 163 -7.48 10.74 -1.05
CA GLY A 163 -8.47 11.60 -0.40
C GLY A 163 -8.00 12.15 0.94
N ARG A 164 -8.95 12.59 1.77
CA ARG A 164 -8.71 13.16 3.10
C ARG A 164 -9.84 12.79 4.05
N VAL A 165 -9.49 12.32 5.25
CA VAL A 165 -10.43 11.94 6.31
C VAL A 165 -10.28 12.92 7.47
N ARG A 166 -11.40 13.44 7.98
CA ARG A 166 -11.45 14.25 9.21
C ARG A 166 -11.64 13.33 10.42
N VAL A 167 -10.94 13.64 11.51
CA VAL A 167 -11.10 12.99 12.82
C VAL A 167 -11.77 13.97 13.76
N SER A 168 -12.81 13.53 14.46
CA SER A 168 -13.53 14.31 15.47
C SER A 168 -13.90 13.50 16.70
N GLN A 169 -13.88 14.13 17.88
CA GLN A 169 -14.28 13.57 19.17
C GLN A 169 -15.34 14.47 19.79
N ASP A 170 -16.45 13.93 20.30
CA ASP A 170 -17.59 14.71 20.79
C ASP A 170 -18.06 15.80 19.80
N GLY A 171 -17.95 15.51 18.49
CA GLY A 171 -18.22 16.46 17.40
C GLY A 171 -17.17 17.57 17.18
N GLN A 172 -16.15 17.69 18.02
CA GLN A 172 -15.04 18.65 17.84
C GLN A 172 -13.97 18.10 16.89
N PHE A 173 -13.48 18.91 15.96
CA PHE A 173 -12.42 18.52 15.02
C PHE A 173 -11.04 18.40 15.68
N LEU A 174 -10.41 17.23 15.57
CA LEU A 174 -9.05 16.97 16.04
C LEU A 174 -8.01 17.23 14.95
N HIS A 175 -8.03 16.46 13.86
CA HIS A 175 -7.05 16.55 12.78
C HIS A 175 -7.55 15.89 11.48
N TYR A 176 -6.79 16.10 10.40
CA TYR A 176 -6.98 15.37 9.15
C TYR A 176 -5.96 14.23 9.04
N ILE A 177 -6.40 13.11 8.48
CA ILE A 177 -5.56 12.01 8.01
C ILE A 177 -5.39 12.18 6.50
N PHE A 178 -4.14 12.10 6.04
CA PHE A 178 -3.74 12.30 4.65
C PHE A 178 -3.32 10.98 3.98
N PRO A 179 -3.18 10.95 2.64
CA PRO A 179 -2.76 9.76 1.91
C PRO A 179 -1.48 9.12 2.48
N TYR A 180 -1.50 7.79 2.56
CA TYR A 180 -0.45 6.95 3.12
C TYR A 180 -0.12 7.25 4.59
N GLN A 181 -1.14 7.58 5.38
CA GLN A 181 -1.16 7.52 6.84
C GLN A 181 -2.20 6.48 7.28
N PHE A 182 -2.01 5.90 8.47
CA PHE A 182 -2.99 4.97 9.04
C PHE A 182 -4.21 5.73 9.51
N MET A 183 -5.38 5.11 9.42
CA MET A 183 -6.62 5.71 9.89
C MET A 183 -6.79 5.49 11.40
N ASP A 184 -6.48 4.29 11.86
CA ASP A 184 -6.86 3.71 13.15
C ASP A 184 -5.66 3.10 13.92
N SER A 185 -4.47 3.66 13.73
CA SER A 185 -3.24 3.23 14.41
C SER A 185 -3.23 3.43 15.94
N PRO A 186 -3.76 4.54 16.54
CA PRO A 186 -3.88 4.64 17.99
C PRO A 186 -4.87 3.60 18.56
N GLU A 187 -6.00 3.39 17.87
CA GLU A 187 -7.03 2.43 18.24
C GLU A 187 -6.49 1.00 18.17
N TRP A 188 -5.70 0.69 17.15
CA TRP A 188 -5.04 -0.60 16.98
C TRP A 188 -4.08 -0.96 18.13
N GLU A 189 -3.19 -0.03 18.50
CA GLU A 189 -2.15 -0.24 19.52
C GLU A 189 -2.69 -0.10 20.96
N SER A 190 -3.83 0.55 21.18
CA SER A 190 -4.41 0.71 22.52
C SER A 190 -5.04 -0.57 23.08
N LEU A 191 -5.42 -1.52 22.21
CA LEU A 191 -6.04 -2.79 22.60
C LEU A 191 -5.06 -3.96 22.51
N GLN A 192 -5.14 -4.88 23.48
CA GLN A 192 -4.45 -6.17 23.36
C GLN A 192 -5.07 -7.05 22.26
N PRO A 193 -4.33 -8.06 21.72
CA PRO A 193 -4.83 -8.90 20.62
C PRO A 193 -6.11 -9.68 20.93
N SER A 194 -6.37 -9.98 22.21
CA SER A 194 -7.56 -10.68 22.71
C SER A 194 -8.65 -9.75 23.24
N GLU A 195 -8.45 -8.43 23.19
CA GLU A 195 -9.33 -7.42 23.77
C GLU A 195 -10.23 -6.83 22.68
N GLU A 196 -11.50 -6.62 23.03
CA GLU A 196 -12.48 -5.95 22.17
C GLU A 196 -12.71 -4.54 22.69
N GLY A 197 -12.76 -3.58 21.77
CA GLY A 197 -13.01 -2.17 22.08
C GLY A 197 -13.67 -1.45 20.92
N VAL A 198 -14.14 -0.24 21.18
CA VAL A 198 -14.79 0.64 20.21
C VAL A 198 -13.95 1.87 19.94
N PHE A 199 -14.12 2.45 18.74
CA PHE A 199 -13.48 3.70 18.37
C PHE A 199 -13.84 4.83 19.35
N GLN A 200 -12.83 5.57 19.81
CA GLN A 200 -12.99 6.73 20.70
C GLN A 200 -13.12 8.06 19.93
N VAL A 201 -13.14 8.00 18.60
CA VAL A 201 -13.26 9.14 17.70
C VAL A 201 -14.09 8.74 16.48
N THR A 202 -14.79 9.71 15.91
CA THR A 202 -15.50 9.56 14.63
C THR A 202 -14.57 9.95 13.49
N LEU A 203 -14.47 9.09 12.48
CA LEU A 203 -13.71 9.31 11.24
C LEU A 203 -14.68 9.51 10.07
N THR A 204 -14.67 10.68 9.43
CA THR A 204 -15.50 10.98 8.24
C THR A 204 -14.64 11.31 7.03
N ALA A 205 -14.94 10.74 5.86
CA ALA A 205 -14.37 11.20 4.61
C ALA A 205 -14.82 12.64 4.31
N GLU A 206 -13.87 13.55 4.10
CA GLU A 206 -14.15 14.92 3.65
C GLU A 206 -14.06 15.04 2.12
N THR A 207 -13.43 14.08 1.47
CA THR A 207 -13.44 13.88 0.02
C THR A 207 -13.78 12.42 -0.29
N ALA A 208 -14.03 12.08 -1.55
CA ALA A 208 -13.91 10.69 -1.97
C ALA A 208 -12.51 10.17 -1.60
N CYS A 209 -12.46 8.99 -0.98
CA CYS A 209 -11.24 8.37 -0.49
C CYS A 209 -11.13 6.91 -0.98
N SER A 210 -9.90 6.44 -1.19
CA SER A 210 -9.58 5.02 -1.31
C SER A 210 -8.67 4.60 -0.16
N TYR A 211 -8.83 3.38 0.35
CA TYR A 211 -8.07 2.85 1.48
C TYR A 211 -7.94 1.33 1.39
N ILE A 212 -6.99 0.77 2.14
CA ILE A 212 -6.84 -0.69 2.33
C ILE A 212 -7.02 -1.03 3.81
N SER A 213 -7.52 -2.24 4.08
CA SER A 213 -7.91 -2.69 5.43
C SER A 213 -7.41 -4.11 5.66
N TRP A 214 -6.66 -4.31 6.74
CA TRP A 214 -6.25 -5.64 7.23
C TRP A 214 -7.16 -6.08 8.39
N PRO A 215 -7.84 -7.24 8.30
CA PRO A 215 -8.61 -7.79 9.42
C PRO A 215 -7.69 -8.10 10.62
N ARG A 216 -8.09 -7.70 11.85
CA ARG A 216 -7.23 -7.76 13.05
C ARG A 216 -6.66 -9.15 13.34
N LYS A 217 -7.50 -10.18 13.24
CA LYS A 217 -7.10 -11.58 13.46
C LYS A 217 -6.10 -12.07 12.40
N SER A 218 -6.36 -11.78 11.13
CA SER A 218 -5.47 -12.15 10.01
C SER A 218 -4.13 -11.44 10.08
N LEU A 219 -4.13 -10.15 10.43
CA LEU A 219 -2.90 -9.37 10.56
C LEU A 219 -2.03 -9.87 11.72
N TYR A 220 -2.59 -10.09 12.92
CA TYR A 220 -1.79 -10.63 14.02
C TYR A 220 -1.18 -12.01 13.71
N LEU A 221 -1.90 -12.89 12.99
CA LEU A 221 -1.34 -14.17 12.53
C LEU A 221 -0.16 -13.99 11.57
N LEU A 222 -0.21 -12.99 10.67
CA LEU A 222 0.92 -12.64 9.81
C LEU A 222 2.10 -12.07 10.60
N LEU A 223 1.83 -11.17 11.57
CA LEU A 223 2.86 -10.54 12.39
C LEU A 223 3.56 -11.53 13.35
N ASP A 224 2.86 -12.57 13.81
CA ASP A 224 3.44 -13.67 14.60
C ASP A 224 4.30 -14.61 13.73
N LYS A 225 3.78 -14.98 12.55
CA LYS A 225 4.49 -15.81 11.56
C LYS A 225 5.78 -15.16 11.05
N GLU A 226 5.69 -13.90 10.60
CA GLU A 226 6.76 -13.22 9.85
C GLU A 226 7.41 -12.09 10.66
N ARG A 227 8.47 -12.44 11.41
CA ARG A 227 9.19 -11.47 12.27
C ARG A 227 9.70 -10.22 11.56
N TYR A 228 9.97 -10.28 10.26
CA TYR A 228 10.34 -9.09 9.47
C TYR A 228 9.15 -8.14 9.31
N ILE A 229 7.99 -8.66 8.90
CA ILE A 229 6.75 -7.89 8.71
C ILE A 229 6.29 -7.32 10.05
N SER A 230 6.40 -8.09 11.14
CA SER A 230 6.20 -7.64 12.52
C SER A 230 6.96 -6.34 12.83
N ARG A 231 8.29 -6.33 12.62
CA ARG A 231 9.14 -5.16 12.88
C ARG A 231 8.83 -3.98 11.96
N LEU A 232 8.48 -4.24 10.69
CA LEU A 232 8.07 -3.21 9.76
C LEU A 232 6.78 -2.51 10.23
N PHE A 233 5.75 -3.26 10.62
CA PHE A 233 4.50 -2.69 11.14
C PHE A 233 4.72 -1.94 12.45
N THR A 234 5.49 -2.47 13.41
CA THR A 234 5.81 -1.73 14.65
C THR A 234 6.49 -0.39 14.36
N ALA A 235 7.42 -0.34 13.38
CA ALA A 235 8.09 0.90 13.01
C ALA A 235 7.14 1.89 12.31
N LEU A 236 6.30 1.41 11.40
CA LEU A 236 5.32 2.23 10.68
C LEU A 236 4.23 2.80 11.61
N LEU A 237 3.66 1.97 12.48
CA LEU A 237 2.65 2.38 13.47
C LEU A 237 3.25 3.35 14.49
N GLY A 238 4.44 3.07 15.02
CA GLY A 238 5.13 3.98 15.95
C GLY A 238 5.46 5.34 15.33
N TYR A 239 5.82 5.38 14.04
CA TYR A 239 6.03 6.63 13.30
C TYR A 239 4.73 7.42 13.14
N ASP A 240 3.66 6.78 12.67
CA ASP A 240 2.36 7.40 12.41
C ASP A 240 1.69 7.93 13.70
N ILE A 241 1.70 7.15 14.78
CA ILE A 241 1.21 7.58 16.10
C ILE A 241 2.03 8.76 16.62
N SER A 242 3.36 8.75 16.44
CA SER A 242 4.21 9.88 16.83
C SER A 242 3.86 11.14 16.04
N GLU A 243 3.66 11.04 14.73
CA GLU A 243 3.27 12.17 13.87
C GLU A 243 1.92 12.77 14.31
N LYS A 244 0.92 11.92 14.61
CA LYS A 244 -0.39 12.35 15.14
C LYS A 244 -0.27 13.04 16.50
N LEU A 245 0.50 12.47 17.44
CA LEU A 245 0.73 13.06 18.77
C LEU A 245 1.45 14.42 18.68
N TYR A 246 2.48 14.56 17.84
CA TYR A 246 3.12 15.85 17.60
C TYR A 246 2.14 16.87 16.98
N THR A 247 1.33 16.44 16.01
CA THR A 247 0.32 17.31 15.36
C THR A 247 -0.74 17.82 16.35
N LEU A 248 -1.19 16.97 17.28
CA LEU A 248 -2.12 17.37 18.34
C LEU A 248 -1.44 18.31 19.36
N ASN A 249 -0.19 18.03 19.75
CA ASN A 249 0.57 18.85 20.69
C ASN A 249 0.85 20.26 20.14
N ASP A 250 1.21 20.39 18.86
CA ASP A 250 1.40 21.70 18.22
C ASP A 250 0.09 22.49 18.13
N LYS A 251 -1.08 21.83 18.02
CA LYS A 251 -2.40 22.49 18.13
C LYS A 251 -2.74 22.93 19.54
N LEU A 252 -2.42 22.12 20.56
CA LEU A 252 -2.57 22.50 21.97
C LEU A 252 -1.68 23.69 22.32
N PHE A 253 -0.45 23.73 21.78
CA PHE A 253 0.44 24.88 21.91
C PHE A 253 -0.13 26.13 21.24
N ALA A 254 -0.69 26.02 20.02
CA ALA A 254 -1.31 27.14 19.34
C ALA A 254 -2.57 27.68 20.06
N LYS A 255 -3.35 26.81 20.72
CA LYS A 255 -4.60 27.19 21.40
C LYS A 255 -4.42 27.66 22.85
N PHE A 256 -3.45 27.08 23.58
CA PHE A 256 -3.30 27.27 25.02
C PHE A 256 -1.88 27.70 25.45
N GLY A 257 -0.91 27.80 24.54
CA GLY A 257 0.49 28.08 24.86
C GLY A 257 1.24 26.92 25.54
N LEU A 258 0.59 25.77 25.71
CA LEU A 258 1.12 24.60 26.40
C LEU A 258 1.79 23.64 25.41
N ARG A 259 3.07 23.33 25.62
CA ARG A 259 3.79 22.30 24.87
C ARG A 259 4.15 21.15 25.79
N PHE A 260 3.55 19.99 25.56
CA PHE A 260 3.79 18.80 26.36
C PHE A 260 5.00 18.02 25.84
N ASP A 261 5.74 17.35 26.73
CA ASP A 261 6.68 16.30 26.32
C ASP A 261 5.90 14.99 26.20
N ILE A 262 5.68 14.53 24.97
CA ILE A 262 4.88 13.33 24.68
C ILE A 262 5.51 12.03 25.23
N ARG A 263 6.74 12.09 25.75
CA ARG A 263 7.43 10.96 26.40
C ARG A 263 7.11 10.84 27.89
N LEU A 264 6.48 11.86 28.49
CA LEU A 264 6.14 11.87 29.92
C LEU A 264 4.68 11.42 30.14
N PRO A 265 4.37 10.58 31.16
CA PRO A 265 3.05 9.96 31.33
C PRO A 265 1.84 10.87 31.62
N SER A 266 1.99 12.20 31.69
CA SER A 266 0.99 13.09 32.31
C SER A 266 -0.09 13.67 31.38
N LEU A 267 -0.17 13.24 30.11
CA LEU A 267 -1.09 13.84 29.12
C LEU A 267 -2.57 13.71 29.48
N TYR A 268 -2.98 12.59 30.08
CA TYR A 268 -4.40 12.22 30.27
C TYR A 268 -5.15 13.05 31.32
N HIS A 269 -4.47 13.76 32.22
CA HIS A 269 -5.13 14.51 33.31
C HIS A 269 -5.41 15.99 32.97
N VAL A 270 -4.89 16.52 31.85
CA VAL A 270 -5.04 17.95 31.49
C VAL A 270 -6.15 18.17 30.46
N LEU A 271 -6.55 17.14 29.72
CA LEU A 271 -7.60 17.20 28.69
C LEU A 271 -8.99 16.80 29.23
N GLY A 272 -9.26 17.05 30.51
CA GLY A 272 -10.61 16.89 31.06
C GLY A 272 -11.63 17.76 30.31
N PRO A 273 -12.92 17.39 30.27
CA PRO A 273 -13.93 18.13 29.53
C PRO A 273 -13.91 19.60 29.96
N ALA A 274 -13.84 20.52 28.99
CA ALA A 274 -13.85 21.94 29.27
C ALA A 274 -15.14 22.28 30.02
N ALA A 275 -15.01 22.55 31.33
CA ALA A 275 -16.15 22.90 32.17
C ALA A 275 -16.85 24.11 31.54
N SER A 276 -18.16 23.97 31.34
CA SER A 276 -18.99 25.00 30.73
C SER A 276 -18.85 26.32 31.47
N ASP A 277 -18.44 27.35 30.75
CA ASP A 277 -18.31 28.72 31.24
C ASP A 277 -19.64 29.20 31.85
N ALA A 278 -19.64 29.44 33.17
CA ALA A 278 -20.83 29.80 33.92
C ALA A 278 -20.47 30.68 35.14
N GLY A 279 -20.36 31.98 34.86
CA GLY A 279 -20.83 33.04 35.77
C GLY A 279 -20.07 33.27 37.08
N LEU A 280 -19.14 34.23 37.05
CA LEU A 280 -18.71 34.97 38.25
C LEU A 280 -19.84 35.88 38.74
N GLU A 281 -20.49 35.57 39.87
CA GLU A 281 -21.25 36.58 40.64
C GLU A 281 -21.07 36.43 42.17
N PHE A 282 -20.38 37.45 42.73
CA PHE A 282 -20.50 38.09 44.05
C PHE A 282 -20.53 37.31 45.39
N GLU A 283 -19.69 37.80 46.30
CA GLU A 283 -19.62 37.48 47.73
C GLU A 283 -20.85 37.97 48.52
N LYS A 284 -21.20 37.23 49.58
CA LYS A 284 -21.69 37.81 50.83
C LYS A 284 -21.56 36.86 52.02
N GLU A 285 -20.96 37.34 53.10
CA GLU A 285 -21.02 36.74 54.43
C GLU A 285 -22.40 37.00 55.07
N ASP A 286 -22.88 36.09 55.93
CA ASP A 286 -23.15 36.39 57.35
C ASP A 286 -23.57 35.14 58.17
N GLU A 287 -23.45 35.30 59.49
CA GLU A 287 -23.35 34.37 60.63
C GLU A 287 -24.27 33.12 60.80
N GLU A 288 -23.61 32.01 61.21
CA GLU A 288 -23.75 31.25 62.48
C GLU A 288 -25.13 30.74 63.01
N VAL A 289 -25.19 29.45 63.44
CA VAL A 289 -25.60 28.96 64.79
C VAL A 289 -26.04 27.46 64.84
N HIS A 290 -25.27 26.66 65.61
CA HIS A 290 -25.60 25.43 66.37
C HIS A 290 -25.85 24.03 65.73
N GLU A 291 -24.88 23.14 66.04
CA GLU A 291 -24.92 21.67 66.28
C GLU A 291 -25.86 21.29 67.49
N PRO A 292 -26.15 20.00 67.86
CA PRO A 292 -25.25 18.84 67.71
C PRO A 292 -25.78 17.39 67.44
N ALA A 293 -24.86 16.60 66.87
CA ALA A 293 -24.45 15.22 67.24
C ALA A 293 -25.21 13.91 66.87
N VAL A 294 -24.37 12.84 66.87
CA VAL A 294 -24.58 11.36 66.85
C VAL A 294 -24.53 10.73 65.44
N SER A 295 -23.60 9.82 65.07
CA SER A 295 -22.71 8.91 65.85
C SER A 295 -21.37 8.53 65.16
N LEU A 296 -20.37 8.14 65.96
CA LEU A 296 -19.11 7.42 65.60
C LEU A 296 -19.18 5.96 66.15
N PRO A 297 -18.38 4.96 65.69
CA PRO A 297 -16.93 4.80 66.01
C PRO A 297 -16.03 4.49 64.78
N ARG A 298 -14.79 5.01 64.66
CA ARG A 298 -13.49 4.53 65.22
C ARG A 298 -13.12 3.09 64.76
N SER A 299 -11.92 2.72 64.30
CA SER A 299 -10.52 3.25 64.37
C SER A 299 -9.72 2.69 63.15
N THR A 300 -8.44 2.94 62.83
CA THR A 300 -7.24 3.33 63.61
C THR A 300 -6.14 3.89 62.67
N SER A 301 -5.19 4.66 63.20
CA SER A 301 -4.14 5.41 62.48
C SER A 301 -2.81 4.67 62.30
N THR A 302 -1.97 5.12 61.36
CA THR A 302 -0.50 5.23 61.53
C THR A 302 0.00 6.48 60.80
N SER A 303 0.96 7.21 61.40
CA SER A 303 1.56 8.46 60.88
C SER A 303 3.08 8.41 60.97
N VAL A 304 3.77 8.79 59.87
CA VAL A 304 5.19 9.20 59.74
C VAL A 304 5.33 9.95 58.39
N GLN A 305 6.12 11.01 58.15
CA GLN A 305 6.54 12.20 58.93
C GLN A 305 7.15 13.20 57.91
N GLN A 306 7.09 14.52 58.15
CA GLN A 306 7.77 15.55 57.32
C GLN A 306 9.05 16.11 57.98
N THR A 307 9.89 16.73 57.14
CA THR A 307 10.91 17.82 57.33
C THR A 307 12.40 17.47 57.46
N PRO A 308 13.36 18.34 57.02
CA PRO A 308 13.31 19.34 55.92
C PRO A 308 14.63 19.34 55.05
N PRO A 309 15.32 20.44 54.58
CA PRO A 309 16.00 20.42 53.27
C PRO A 309 17.55 20.40 53.32
N CYS A 310 18.22 20.01 52.21
CA CYS A 310 19.66 20.30 52.04
C CYS A 310 20.13 20.32 50.56
N SER A 311 21.31 20.92 50.36
CA SER A 311 21.82 21.50 49.09
C SER A 311 22.59 20.51 48.16
N PRO A 312 22.92 20.87 46.90
CA PRO A 312 23.38 19.92 45.86
C PRO A 312 24.90 19.83 45.68
N PRO A 313 25.39 18.71 45.08
CA PRO A 313 26.58 18.73 44.20
C PRO A 313 26.49 17.70 43.04
N PRO A 314 27.50 17.61 42.14
CA PRO A 314 28.14 18.66 41.36
C PRO A 314 28.01 18.40 39.84
N ALA A 315 28.51 19.32 39.00
CA ALA A 315 28.44 19.22 37.54
C ALA A 315 29.28 18.08 36.94
N ALA A 316 28.72 17.36 35.96
CA ALA A 316 29.43 16.40 35.10
C ALA A 316 29.00 16.55 33.63
N THR A 317 29.84 17.28 32.87
CA THR A 317 30.09 17.18 31.41
C THR A 317 28.97 16.67 30.49
N ASN A 318 28.31 17.60 29.79
CA ASN A 318 27.49 17.28 28.61
C ASN A 318 28.37 16.81 27.43
N PRO A 319 28.03 15.71 26.73
CA PRO A 319 28.50 15.48 25.36
C PRO A 319 27.74 16.39 24.37
N PRO A 320 28.34 16.77 23.22
CA PRO A 320 27.76 17.73 22.30
C PRO A 320 26.54 17.19 21.55
N VAL A 321 25.57 18.08 21.31
CA VAL A 321 24.35 17.84 20.53
C VAL A 321 24.70 17.56 19.06
N PRO A 322 24.25 16.45 18.45
CA PRO A 322 24.28 16.28 17.00
C PRO A 322 23.31 17.27 16.34
N SER A 323 23.79 18.01 15.36
CA SER A 323 23.01 19.00 14.61
C SER A 323 21.76 18.40 13.96
N SER A 324 20.68 19.19 13.92
CA SER A 324 19.41 18.83 13.30
C SER A 324 19.58 18.34 11.85
N TRP A 325 19.38 17.05 11.63
CA TRP A 325 19.16 16.56 10.26
C TRP A 325 17.86 17.17 9.75
N ALA A 326 17.92 17.89 8.63
CA ALA A 326 16.75 18.52 8.03
C ALA A 326 15.69 17.45 7.73
N ARG A 327 14.52 17.59 8.37
CA ARG A 327 13.35 16.73 8.14
C ARG A 327 12.97 16.85 6.66
N MET A 328 13.18 15.79 5.88
CA MET A 328 12.62 15.71 4.53
C MET A 328 11.11 15.53 4.65
N SER A 329 10.38 16.63 4.47
CA SER A 329 8.94 16.61 4.26
C SER A 329 8.61 15.72 3.06
N ARG A 330 7.56 14.91 3.20
CA ARG A 330 6.93 14.22 2.07
C ARG A 330 6.52 15.26 1.01
N PRO A 331 6.59 14.97 -0.30
CA PRO A 331 6.16 15.94 -1.32
C PRO A 331 4.69 16.32 -1.12
N ASP A 332 4.41 17.61 -0.98
CA ASP A 332 3.05 18.12 -0.87
C ASP A 332 2.27 17.84 -2.16
N SER A 333 1.20 17.05 -2.06
CA SER A 333 0.28 16.70 -3.16
C SER A 333 -0.61 17.88 -3.58
N GLY A 334 -0.08 19.10 -3.60
CA GLY A 334 -0.81 20.35 -3.86
C GLY A 334 -0.74 20.87 -5.29
N ILE A 335 0.07 20.26 -6.17
CA ILE A 335 0.30 20.76 -7.54
C ILE A 335 -0.12 19.71 -8.58
N LEU A 336 -1.42 19.39 -8.62
CA LEU A 336 -2.05 18.78 -9.80
C LEU A 336 -3.43 19.37 -10.11
N ALA A 337 -3.57 20.69 -9.94
CA ALA A 337 -4.71 21.45 -10.44
C ALA A 337 -4.23 22.77 -11.06
N SER A 338 -4.70 23.05 -12.28
CA SER A 338 -4.50 24.31 -13.02
C SER A 338 -3.09 24.55 -13.64
N ARG A 339 -2.91 24.16 -14.91
CA ARG A 339 -3.02 25.08 -16.08
C ARG A 339 -2.59 24.43 -17.41
N THR A 340 -3.37 24.70 -18.46
CA THR A 340 -3.07 24.46 -19.88
C THR A 340 -2.08 25.53 -20.44
N PRO A 341 -1.54 25.39 -21.68
CA PRO A 341 -0.09 25.48 -21.87
C PRO A 341 0.40 26.77 -22.54
N LEU A 342 1.67 27.15 -22.29
CA LEU A 342 2.40 28.14 -23.08
C LEU A 342 3.88 27.76 -23.29
N GLN A 343 4.14 27.23 -24.48
CA GLN A 343 5.14 27.72 -25.43
C GLN A 343 6.61 27.93 -24.99
N SER A 344 7.46 26.97 -25.40
CA SER A 344 8.79 27.16 -25.99
C SER A 344 9.74 28.21 -25.40
N TYR A 345 10.83 27.76 -24.75
CA TYR A 345 12.13 28.45 -24.82
C TYR A 345 13.30 27.48 -25.01
N SER A 346 14.26 27.91 -25.82
CA SER A 346 15.37 27.12 -26.37
C SER A 346 16.57 26.97 -25.43
N GLN A 347 17.22 25.80 -25.45
CA GLN A 347 18.52 25.61 -24.80
C GLN A 347 19.61 26.45 -25.49
N VAL A 348 20.41 27.16 -24.68
CA VAL A 348 21.65 27.81 -25.11
C VAL A 348 22.83 27.03 -24.53
N THR A 349 23.73 26.58 -25.39
CA THR A 349 24.98 25.92 -25.03
C THR A 349 25.98 26.89 -24.42
N SER A 350 26.64 26.51 -23.32
CA SER A 350 27.81 27.22 -22.79
C SER A 350 28.98 26.25 -22.57
N THR A 351 30.07 26.50 -23.27
CA THR A 351 31.32 25.74 -23.19
C THR A 351 32.18 26.21 -22.01
N GLY A 352 32.59 25.29 -21.13
CA GLY A 352 33.55 25.55 -20.04
C GLY A 352 34.66 24.51 -20.02
N ARG A 353 35.91 24.93 -20.25
CA ARG A 353 37.10 24.07 -20.38
C ARG A 353 37.79 23.91 -19.03
N ALA A 354 38.02 22.67 -18.58
CA ALA A 354 38.74 22.38 -17.33
C ALA A 354 40.27 22.43 -17.52
N PRO A 355 41.05 22.90 -16.53
CA PRO A 355 42.51 22.81 -16.52
C PRO A 355 43.02 21.47 -15.97
N LEU A 356 44.13 20.98 -16.53
CA LEU A 356 44.81 19.74 -16.15
C LEU A 356 45.70 19.93 -14.91
N ALA A 357 45.78 18.91 -14.05
CA ALA A 357 46.74 18.84 -12.95
C ALA A 357 47.96 17.96 -13.31
N PRO A 358 49.17 18.22 -12.77
CA PRO A 358 50.41 17.57 -13.24
C PRO A 358 50.64 16.18 -12.64
N ILE A 359 51.36 15.36 -13.41
CA ILE A 359 51.82 14.02 -13.04
C ILE A 359 53.21 14.13 -12.40
N HIS A 360 53.42 13.57 -11.20
CA HIS A 360 54.72 13.01 -10.81
C HIS A 360 54.60 12.07 -9.59
N THR A 361 54.95 10.81 -9.80
CA THR A 361 55.36 9.84 -8.77
C THR A 361 56.88 9.91 -8.56
N PRO A 362 57.37 9.64 -7.35
CA PRO A 362 58.73 9.14 -7.12
C PRO A 362 58.71 7.63 -6.82
N GLU A 363 59.67 6.90 -7.38
CA GLU A 363 59.98 5.52 -6.98
C GLU A 363 60.89 5.51 -5.75
N LEU A 364 60.59 4.65 -4.76
CA LEU A 364 61.47 3.60 -4.22
C LEU A 364 60.73 2.71 -3.21
#